data_AF-A0A432T4W0-F1
#
_entry.id   AF-A0A432T4W0-F1
#
_cell.length_a   1.000
_cell.length_b   1.000
_cell.length_c   1.000
_cell.angle_alpha   90.00
_cell.angle_beta   90.00
_cell.angle_gamma   90.00
#
_symmetry.space_group_name_H-M   'P 1'
#
loop_
_entity.id
_entity.type
_entity.pdbx_description
1 polymer ?
#
loop_
_entity_poly.entity_id
_entity_poly.type
_entity_poly.pdbx_seq_one_letter_code
_entity_poly.pdbx_strand_id
1 'polypeptide(L)'
;AAYMTGLFMTESWDQLRIASKDKLHQARRMKMMPELFEVQKTALRHGALMSTLSGSGSTFFSLAYDKDAQKIAEALQKRFAHFRVMTLQLDNRGVITKS
;
A
#
# COMPACT_ATOMS: atom_id res chain seq x y z
N ALA A 1 15.93 3.04 3.75
CA ALA A 1 15.65 1.59 3.69
C ALA A 1 15.73 0.94 5.07
N ALA A 2 16.82 1.15 5.82
CA ALA A 2 17.02 0.62 7.17
C ALA A 2 15.86 0.91 8.16
N TYR A 3 15.26 2.10 8.12
CA TYR A 3 14.13 2.45 9.01
C TYR A 3 12.92 1.52 8.83
N MET A 4 12.43 1.37 7.59
CA MET A 4 11.29 0.50 7.29
C MET A 4 11.56 -0.97 7.67
N THR A 5 12.78 -1.47 7.41
CA THR A 5 13.18 -2.82 7.83
C THR A 5 13.13 -2.98 9.35
N GLY A 6 13.63 -1.99 10.10
CA GLY A 6 13.55 -1.98 11.56
C GLY A 6 12.10 -2.08 12.05
N LEU A 7 11.18 -1.32 11.45
CA LEU A 7 9.76 -1.34 11.85
C LEU A 7 9.08 -2.69 11.65
N PHE A 8 9.43 -3.41 10.58
CA PHE A 8 8.93 -4.78 10.37
C PHE A 8 9.53 -5.77 11.37
N MET A 9 10.82 -5.62 11.72
CA MET A 9 11.49 -6.49 12.69
C MET A 9 10.98 -6.26 14.13
N THR A 10 10.58 -5.04 14.46
CA THR A 10 10.09 -4.65 15.79
C THR A 10 8.56 -4.61 15.88
N GLU A 11 7.86 -5.07 14.84
CA GLU A 11 6.39 -5.05 14.75
C GLU A 11 5.77 -3.68 15.07
N SER A 12 6.51 -2.60 14.76
CA SER A 12 6.12 -1.23 15.06
C SER A 12 5.19 -0.69 13.97
N TRP A 13 4.03 -1.32 13.84
CA TRP A 13 3.05 -1.11 12.78
C TRP A 13 2.56 0.35 12.69
N ASP A 14 2.44 1.03 13.83
CA ASP A 14 2.03 2.45 13.90
C ASP A 14 2.99 3.39 13.17
N GLN A 15 4.28 3.03 13.15
CA GLN A 15 5.32 3.84 12.51
C GLN A 15 5.41 3.58 11.00
N LEU A 16 4.84 2.49 10.48
CA LEU A 16 4.80 2.23 9.02
C LEU A 16 4.07 3.32 8.25
N ARG A 17 3.08 3.97 8.88
CA ARG A 17 2.35 5.09 8.30
C ARG A 17 3.24 6.30 8.06
N ILE A 18 4.24 6.51 8.90
CA ILE A 18 5.21 7.61 8.77
C ILE A 18 6.29 7.21 7.77
N ALA A 19 6.85 6.01 7.90
CA ALA A 19 7.88 5.50 7.00
C ALA A 19 7.41 5.41 5.53
N SER A 20 6.12 5.14 5.30
CA SER A 20 5.54 5.10 3.95
C SER A 20 5.33 6.49 3.34
N LYS A 21 5.22 7.54 4.16
CA LYS A 21 5.23 8.93 3.67
C LYS A 21 6.64 9.39 3.29
N ASP A 22 7.66 8.96 4.04
CA ASP A 22 9.05 9.38 3.88
C ASP A 22 9.72 8.83 2.59
N LYS A 23 9.29 7.66 2.09
CA LYS A 23 9.74 7.16 0.78
C LYS A 23 9.19 7.94 -0.42
N LEU A 24 8.31 8.93 -0.22
CA LEU A 24 7.79 9.81 -1.28
C LEU A 24 8.66 11.05 -1.53
N HIS A 25 9.99 10.92 -1.49
CA HIS A 25 10.88 11.85 -2.22
C HIS A 25 10.78 11.65 -3.75
N GLN A 26 9.55 11.47 -4.28
CA GLN A 26 9.21 11.32 -5.70
C GLN A 26 8.45 12.55 -6.25
N ALA A 27 8.71 13.75 -5.71
CA ALA A 27 8.04 15.00 -6.13
C ALA A 27 7.98 15.20 -7.66
N ARG A 28 8.92 14.61 -8.43
CA ARG A 28 8.93 14.63 -9.90
C ARG A 28 7.93 13.68 -10.58
N ARG A 29 7.75 12.44 -10.12
CA ARG A 29 6.75 11.51 -10.70
C ARG A 29 5.34 11.84 -10.21
N MET A 30 5.26 12.41 -9.02
CA MET A 30 4.05 12.89 -8.34
C MET A 30 3.29 13.97 -9.14
N LYS A 31 3.97 14.76 -9.99
CA LYS A 31 3.29 15.72 -10.89
C LYS A 31 2.47 15.06 -12.01
N MET A 32 2.76 13.81 -12.37
CA MET A 32 2.14 13.16 -13.52
C MET A 32 0.91 12.32 -13.16
N MET A 33 0.66 12.00 -11.87
CA MET A 33 -0.44 11.11 -11.46
C MET A 33 -1.10 11.57 -10.14
N PRO A 34 -1.79 12.73 -10.13
CA PRO A 34 -2.43 13.28 -8.93
C PRO A 34 -3.49 12.35 -8.30
N GLU A 35 -4.16 11.51 -9.10
CA GLU A 35 -5.15 10.55 -8.60
C GLU A 35 -4.55 9.50 -7.65
N LEU A 36 -3.28 9.12 -7.83
CA LEU A 36 -2.62 8.14 -6.97
C LEU A 36 -2.38 8.67 -5.55
N PHE A 37 -2.35 9.99 -5.35
CA PHE A 37 -2.35 10.56 -4.00
C PHE A 37 -3.65 10.34 -3.28
N GLU A 38 -4.74 10.49 -4.00
CA GLU A 38 -6.06 10.29 -3.41
C GLU A 38 -6.26 8.82 -3.08
N VAL A 39 -5.68 7.88 -3.85
CA VAL A 39 -5.61 6.46 -3.48
C VAL A 39 -4.88 6.28 -2.15
N GLN A 40 -3.67 6.85 -2.02
CA GLN A 40 -2.87 6.75 -0.78
C GLN A 40 -3.63 7.32 0.42
N LYS A 41 -4.16 8.53 0.30
CA LYS A 41 -4.91 9.21 1.37
C LYS A 41 -6.17 8.42 1.73
N THR A 42 -6.88 7.90 0.75
CA THR A 42 -8.11 7.11 0.97
C THR A 42 -7.78 5.83 1.73
N ALA A 43 -6.75 5.08 1.31
CA ALA A 43 -6.33 3.86 1.99
C ALA A 43 -5.91 4.13 3.45
N LEU A 44 -5.05 5.13 3.67
CA LEU A 44 -4.58 5.49 5.02
C LEU A 44 -5.72 5.97 5.93
N ARG A 45 -6.70 6.72 5.40
CA ARG A 45 -7.86 7.18 6.16
C ARG A 45 -8.76 6.03 6.62
N HIS A 46 -8.83 4.94 5.86
CA HIS A 46 -9.72 3.82 6.16
C HIS A 46 -9.09 2.73 7.04
N GLY A 47 -7.79 2.82 7.33
CA GLY A 47 -7.11 1.92 8.27
C GLY A 47 -5.81 1.30 7.76
N ALA A 48 -5.35 1.64 6.55
CA ALA A 48 -4.09 1.07 6.06
C ALA A 48 -2.90 1.47 6.97
N LEU A 49 -2.01 0.51 7.19
CA LEU A 49 -0.75 0.66 7.92
C LEU A 49 0.28 1.40 7.06
N MET A 50 0.31 1.07 5.78
CA MET A 50 1.10 1.78 4.78
C MET A 50 0.38 1.77 3.44
N SER A 51 0.69 2.74 2.59
CA SER A 51 0.21 2.78 1.21
C SER A 51 1.27 3.45 0.35
N THR A 52 1.76 2.77 -0.68
CA THR A 52 2.90 3.19 -1.51
C THR A 52 2.74 2.75 -2.95
N LEU A 53 3.42 3.43 -3.87
CA LEU A 53 3.56 2.96 -5.25
C LEU A 53 4.27 1.59 -5.28
N SER A 54 3.72 0.65 -6.04
CA SER A 54 4.32 -0.66 -6.27
C SER A 54 5.29 -0.58 -7.45
N GLY A 55 6.57 -0.88 -7.21
CA GLY A 55 7.61 -0.83 -8.24
C GLY A 55 7.70 0.53 -8.94
N SER A 56 7.55 0.52 -10.28
CA SER A 56 7.55 1.72 -11.13
C SER A 56 6.18 2.38 -11.29
N GLY A 57 5.11 1.84 -10.68
CA GLY A 57 3.71 2.25 -10.89
C GLY A 57 3.08 1.60 -12.13
N SER A 58 1.80 1.82 -12.43
CA SER A 58 0.77 2.67 -11.78
C SER A 58 0.05 2.01 -10.60
N THR A 59 0.39 0.76 -10.27
CA THR A 59 -0.25 0.01 -9.19
C THR A 59 0.12 0.59 -7.84
N PHE A 60 -0.86 0.70 -6.95
CA PHE A 60 -0.67 1.11 -5.56
C PHE A 60 -0.81 -0.08 -4.64
N PHE A 61 0.15 -0.25 -3.74
CA PHE A 61 0.16 -1.28 -2.72
C PHE A 61 -0.20 -0.68 -1.37
N SER A 62 -1.21 -1.23 -0.70
CA SER A 62 -1.58 -0.85 0.66
C SER A 62 -1.53 -2.07 1.57
N LEU A 63 -0.82 -1.95 2.68
CA LEU A 63 -0.78 -2.97 3.72
C LEU A 63 -1.80 -2.63 4.80
N ALA A 64 -2.58 -3.61 5.23
CA ALA A 64 -3.60 -3.47 6.26
C ALA A 64 -3.72 -4.76 7.06
N TYR A 65 -4.36 -4.69 8.23
CA TYR A 65 -4.85 -5.89 8.90
C TYR A 65 -5.98 -6.53 8.09
N ASP A 66 -6.10 -7.85 8.19
CA ASP A 66 -7.10 -8.64 7.45
C ASP A 66 -8.53 -8.13 7.68
N LYS A 67 -8.87 -7.82 8.94
CA LYS A 67 -10.17 -7.25 9.34
C LYS A 67 -10.51 -5.92 8.65
N ASP A 68 -9.50 -5.15 8.24
CA ASP A 68 -9.66 -3.82 7.63
C ASP A 68 -9.57 -3.88 6.10
N ALA A 69 -9.11 -4.99 5.53
CA ALA A 69 -8.82 -5.13 4.11
C ALA A 69 -10.07 -4.91 3.24
N GLN A 70 -11.18 -5.54 3.59
CA GLN A 70 -12.44 -5.42 2.86
C GLN A 70 -12.99 -3.98 2.88
N LYS A 71 -12.98 -3.34 4.05
CA LYS A 71 -13.41 -1.94 4.22
C LYS A 71 -12.57 -0.98 3.36
N ILE A 72 -11.25 -1.19 3.33
CA ILE A 72 -10.35 -0.38 2.51
C ILE A 72 -10.62 -0.61 1.01
N ALA A 73 -10.80 -1.88 0.61
CA ALA A 73 -11.09 -2.22 -0.78
C ALA A 73 -12.39 -1.59 -1.27
N GLU A 74 -13.46 -1.63 -0.48
CA GLU A 74 -14.75 -1.01 -0.80
C GLU A 74 -14.64 0.52 -0.92
N ALA A 75 -13.92 1.16 0.02
CA ALA A 75 -13.69 2.60 -0.03
C ALA A 75 -12.91 3.02 -1.28
N LEU A 76 -11.89 2.24 -1.66
CA LEU A 76 -11.12 2.46 -2.87
C LEU A 76 -11.97 2.23 -4.13
N GLN A 77 -12.72 1.12 -4.20
CA GLN A 77 -13.56 0.82 -5.36
C GLN A 77 -14.65 1.88 -5.56
N LYS A 78 -15.27 2.38 -4.47
CA LYS A 78 -16.27 3.44 -4.52
C LYS A 78 -15.70 4.77 -5.01
N ARG A 79 -14.47 5.11 -4.61
CA ARG A 79 -13.83 6.39 -4.97
C ARG A 79 -13.16 6.34 -6.34
N PHE A 80 -12.67 5.18 -6.74
CA PHE A 80 -11.93 4.94 -7.98
C PHE A 80 -12.61 3.84 -8.78
N ALA A 81 -13.83 4.10 -9.27
CA ALA A 81 -14.66 3.09 -9.95
C ALA A 81 -13.98 2.45 -11.18
N HIS A 82 -13.08 3.19 -11.83
CA HIS A 82 -12.32 2.70 -12.99
C HIS A 82 -11.10 1.85 -12.62
N PHE A 83 -10.76 1.77 -11.33
CA PHE A 83 -9.60 1.00 -10.87
C PHE A 83 -10.03 -0.42 -10.56
N ARG A 84 -9.14 -1.35 -10.86
CA ARG A 84 -9.25 -2.72 -10.36
C ARG A 84 -8.66 -2.79 -8.96
N VAL A 85 -9.49 -3.06 -7.97
CA VAL A 85 -9.06 -3.25 -6.57
C VAL A 85 -8.97 -4.75 -6.27
N MET A 86 -7.85 -5.17 -5.67
CA MET A 86 -7.60 -6.57 -5.33
C MET A 86 -7.11 -6.68 -3.89
N THR A 87 -7.72 -7.58 -3.12
CA THR A 87 -7.24 -7.97 -1.79
C THR A 87 -6.42 -9.24 -1.94
N LEU A 88 -5.16 -9.20 -1.54
CA LEU A 88 -4.20 -10.30 -1.68
C LEU A 88 -3.51 -10.57 -0.35
N GLN A 89 -3.22 -11.84 -0.08
CA GLN A 89 -2.38 -12.25 1.04
C GLN A 89 -0.90 -12.27 0.62
N LEU A 90 0.01 -12.14 1.60
CA LEU A 90 1.44 -12.27 1.34
C LEU A 90 1.78 -13.72 1.03
N ASP A 91 2.39 -13.96 -0.13
CA ASP A 91 2.84 -15.29 -0.52
C ASP A 91 4.21 -15.61 0.09
N ASN A 92 4.21 -16.52 1.06
CA ASN A 92 5.42 -16.98 1.75
C ASN A 92 6.01 -18.27 1.14
N ARG A 93 5.42 -18.80 0.06
CA ARG A 93 5.88 -20.06 -0.57
C ARG A 93 6.68 -19.83 -1.83
N GLY A 94 6.47 -18.71 -2.52
CA GLY A 94 7.13 -18.42 -3.78
C GLY A 94 6.73 -19.40 -4.88
N VAL A 95 7.62 -19.63 -5.85
CA VAL A 95 7.34 -20.52 -7.00
C VAL A 95 7.49 -21.99 -6.59
N ILE A 96 6.43 -22.78 -6.78
CA ILE A 96 6.43 -24.23 -6.56
C ILE A 96 6.30 -24.94 -7.91
N THR A 97 7.25 -25.81 -8.26
CA THR A 97 7.15 -26.71 -9.42
C THR A 97 6.59 -28.06 -8.98
N LYS A 98 5.65 -28.62 -9.74
CA LYS A 98 5.23 -30.02 -9.56
C LYS A 98 6.23 -30.90 -10.32
N SER A 99 6.89 -31.80 -9.59
CA SER A 99 7.62 -32.94 -10.19
C SER A 99 6.65 -34.04 -10.59
#